data_AF-A0A965U5V3-F1
#
_entry.id   AF-A0A965U5V3-F1
#
_cell.length_a   1.000
_cell.length_b   1.000
_cell.length_c   1.000
_cell.angle_alpha   90.00
_cell.angle_beta   90.00
_cell.angle_gamma   90.00
#
_symmetry.space_group_name_H-M   'P 1'
#
loop_
_entity.id
_entity.type
_entity.pdbx_description
1 polymer ?
#
loop_
_entity_poly.entity_id
_entity_poly.type
_entity_poly.pdbx_seq_one_letter_code
_entity_poly.pdbx_strand_id
1 'polypeptide(L)'
;MDSQPVAKRLLALALPITIGASISPLASVVDSALIIRILLKLGYTKETAQTAFSLMRTNVATLTNMPGVLTMALAMSLVPAISAFMAKRDKAGMQNAARLGLKLALIIGLPCAMGLFVLAGPVLSMLYPKLSTAELALATDLMHTSAIGVIFLSLVQSMTGVIQGMGKPNVPVFNLFIGFILKVVSQLVLMNIPEINIQGASVSTVVCYAFAGIADTIYVIRKANLSIGFFDVLLKPLLSSATMGFVVYMLHLFMSDMGHDSIATLISVAAGVFAYAVMAVYFRFFSRQELEYIPGGSKLRRLMYRD
;
A
#
# COMPACT_ATOMS: atom_id res chain seq x y z
N MET A 1 18.80 41.57 -12.54
CA MET A 1 17.60 40.75 -12.31
C MET A 1 17.74 39.51 -13.16
N ASP A 2 18.30 38.46 -12.56
CA ASP A 2 18.83 37.29 -13.26
C ASP A 2 17.78 36.52 -14.05
N SER A 3 17.84 36.72 -15.36
CA SER A 3 17.38 35.82 -16.40
C SER A 3 18.24 34.55 -16.41
N GLN A 4 18.19 33.73 -15.35
CA GLN A 4 18.43 32.31 -15.59
C GLN A 4 17.30 31.84 -16.51
N PRO A 5 17.60 31.29 -17.70
CA PRO A 5 16.57 30.96 -18.66
C PRO A 5 15.60 30.00 -17.97
N VAL A 6 14.31 30.28 -18.06
CA VAL A 6 13.23 29.47 -17.46
C VAL A 6 13.45 27.98 -17.74
N ALA A 7 14.02 27.66 -18.91
CA ALA A 7 14.52 26.34 -19.28
C ALA A 7 15.44 25.67 -18.23
N LYS A 8 16.41 26.39 -17.65
CA LYS A 8 17.37 25.86 -16.66
C LYS A 8 16.70 25.56 -15.31
N ARG A 9 15.71 26.37 -14.91
CA ARG A 9 14.85 26.10 -13.73
C ARG A 9 13.91 24.93 -13.96
N LEU A 10 13.29 24.87 -15.14
CA LEU A 10 12.45 23.74 -15.53
C LEU A 10 13.26 22.44 -15.61
N LEU A 11 14.48 22.45 -16.15
CA LEU A 11 15.38 21.29 -16.17
C LEU A 11 15.82 20.87 -14.76
N ALA A 12 16.14 21.82 -13.88
CA ALA A 12 16.52 21.53 -12.50
C ALA A 12 15.37 20.93 -11.67
N LEU A 13 14.11 21.23 -12.01
CA LEU A 13 12.92 20.61 -11.41
C LEU A 13 12.55 19.29 -12.08
N ALA A 14 12.64 19.22 -13.41
CA ALA A 14 12.28 18.04 -14.18
C ALA A 14 13.24 16.88 -13.95
N LEU A 15 14.55 17.13 -13.80
CA LEU A 15 15.54 16.06 -13.67
C LEU A 15 15.31 15.19 -12.40
N PRO A 16 15.14 15.76 -11.19
CA PRO A 16 14.80 14.95 -10.00
C PRO A 16 13.46 14.24 -10.11
N ILE A 17 12.46 14.88 -10.71
CA ILE A 17 11.12 14.30 -10.90
C ILE A 17 11.18 13.12 -11.86
N THR A 18 11.88 13.27 -13.00
CA THR A 18 12.06 12.21 -14.00
C THR A 18 12.88 11.04 -13.44
N ILE A 19 13.95 11.32 -12.69
CA ILE A 19 14.73 10.28 -12.00
C ILE A 19 13.83 9.53 -11.01
N GLY A 20 13.06 10.25 -10.20
CA GLY A 20 12.11 9.65 -9.25
C GLY A 20 11.03 8.81 -9.93
N ALA A 21 10.44 9.31 -11.02
CA ALA A 21 9.45 8.59 -11.81
C ALA A 21 10.03 7.35 -12.48
N SER A 22 11.33 7.35 -12.78
CA SER A 22 12.02 6.23 -13.44
C SER A 22 12.32 5.07 -12.49
N ILE A 23 12.31 5.28 -11.16
CA ILE A 23 12.63 4.22 -10.18
C ILE A 23 11.70 3.00 -10.32
N SER A 24 10.40 3.22 -10.53
CA SER A 24 9.43 2.11 -10.64
C SER A 24 9.58 1.29 -11.93
N PRO A 25 9.72 1.90 -13.12
CA PRO A 25 10.10 1.20 -14.34
C PRO A 25 11.44 0.46 -14.21
N LEU A 26 12.48 1.10 -13.66
CA LEU A 26 13.78 0.47 -13.43
C LEU A 26 13.67 -0.76 -12.53
N ALA A 27 12.92 -0.65 -11.42
CA ALA A 27 12.68 -1.78 -10.54
C ALA A 27 11.99 -2.94 -11.27
N SER A 28 11.05 -2.64 -12.15
CA SER A 28 10.34 -3.65 -12.94
C SER A 28 11.26 -4.37 -13.94
N VAL A 29 12.17 -3.63 -14.59
CA VAL A 29 13.19 -4.21 -15.48
C VAL A 29 14.15 -5.10 -14.69
N VAL A 30 14.63 -4.62 -13.55
CA VAL A 30 15.53 -5.37 -12.67
C VAL A 30 14.87 -6.64 -12.16
N ASP A 31 13.60 -6.59 -11.75
CA ASP A 31 12.84 -7.77 -11.32
C ASP A 31 12.75 -8.81 -12.43
N SER A 32 12.34 -8.40 -13.64
CA SER A 32 12.21 -9.32 -14.77
C SER A 32 13.53 -10.02 -15.11
N ALA A 33 14.65 -9.31 -15.01
CA ALA A 33 15.96 -9.86 -15.29
C ALA A 33 16.47 -10.76 -14.15
N LEU A 34 16.39 -10.30 -12.89
CA LEU A 34 16.93 -11.02 -11.74
C LEU A 34 16.14 -12.28 -11.41
N ILE A 35 14.80 -12.19 -11.39
CA ILE A 35 13.94 -13.31 -10.98
C ILE A 35 14.13 -14.48 -11.93
N ILE A 36 14.05 -14.24 -13.24
CA ILE A 36 14.22 -15.29 -14.26
C ILE A 36 15.64 -15.87 -14.19
N ARG A 37 16.68 -15.03 -14.09
CA ARG A 37 18.07 -15.52 -14.02
C ARG A 37 18.34 -16.36 -12.79
N ILE A 38 17.84 -15.98 -11.62
CA ILE A 38 18.06 -16.71 -10.38
C ILE A 38 17.32 -18.05 -10.40
N LEU A 39 16.06 -18.08 -10.86
CA LEU A 39 15.31 -19.32 -10.98
C LEU A 39 15.97 -20.31 -11.95
N LEU A 40 16.46 -19.83 -13.10
CA LEU A 40 17.24 -20.68 -14.02
C LEU A 40 18.52 -21.23 -13.37
N LYS A 41 19.22 -20.40 -12.58
CA LYS A 41 20.43 -20.80 -11.84
C LYS A 41 20.13 -21.87 -10.78
N LEU A 42 18.94 -21.86 -10.18
CA LEU A 42 18.48 -22.86 -9.22
C LEU A 42 18.02 -24.18 -9.88
N GLY A 43 18.07 -24.28 -11.21
CA GLY A 43 17.73 -25.49 -11.96
C GLY A 43 16.28 -25.55 -12.45
N TYR A 44 15.49 -24.48 -12.28
CA TYR A 44 14.13 -24.43 -12.84
C TYR A 44 14.17 -24.26 -14.37
N THR A 45 13.15 -24.79 -15.05
CA THR A 45 12.99 -24.57 -16.48
C THR A 45 12.64 -23.11 -16.78
N LYS A 46 12.95 -22.66 -18.00
CA LYS A 46 12.61 -21.30 -18.46
C LYS A 46 11.09 -21.05 -18.39
N GLU A 47 10.30 -22.04 -18.76
CA GLU A 47 8.83 -21.96 -18.74
C GLU A 47 8.29 -21.80 -17.32
N THR A 48 8.78 -22.59 -16.37
CA THR A 48 8.41 -22.47 -14.94
C THR A 48 8.81 -21.11 -14.38
N ALA A 49 10.03 -20.63 -14.68
CA ALA A 49 10.51 -19.33 -14.21
C ALA A 49 9.68 -18.16 -14.77
N GLN A 50 9.32 -18.22 -16.06
CA GLN A 50 8.46 -17.22 -16.70
C GLN A 50 7.04 -17.24 -16.14
N THR A 51 6.48 -18.43 -15.90
CA THR A 51 5.15 -18.60 -15.30
C THR A 51 5.12 -18.02 -13.89
N ALA A 52 6.09 -18.38 -13.04
CA ALA A 52 6.18 -17.87 -11.67
C ALA A 52 6.32 -16.33 -11.65
N PHE A 53 7.19 -15.77 -12.50
CA PHE A 53 7.32 -14.32 -12.65
C PHE A 53 6.01 -13.67 -13.13
N SER A 54 5.33 -14.29 -14.10
CA SER A 54 4.04 -13.80 -14.60
C SER A 54 3.00 -13.77 -13.48
N LEU A 55 2.80 -14.87 -12.74
CA LEU A 55 1.84 -14.94 -11.63
C LEU A 55 2.08 -13.84 -10.60
N MET A 56 3.34 -13.64 -10.22
CA MET A 56 3.72 -12.59 -9.28
C MET A 56 3.39 -11.19 -9.84
N ARG A 57 3.73 -10.94 -11.11
CA ARG A 57 3.62 -9.61 -11.71
C ARG A 57 2.22 -9.24 -12.18
N THR A 58 1.43 -10.20 -12.64
CA THR A 58 0.09 -9.96 -13.18
C THR A 58 -0.98 -10.25 -12.16
N ASN A 59 -0.95 -11.40 -11.50
CA ASN A 59 -2.08 -11.83 -10.67
C ASN A 59 -1.95 -11.20 -9.27
N VAL A 60 -0.82 -11.44 -8.61
CA VAL A 60 -0.58 -10.99 -7.24
C VAL A 60 -0.39 -9.48 -7.16
N ALA A 61 0.45 -8.91 -8.02
CA ALA A 61 0.72 -7.47 -7.99
C ALA A 61 -0.52 -6.64 -8.37
N THR A 62 -1.42 -7.12 -9.24
CA THR A 62 -2.65 -6.38 -9.56
C THR A 62 -3.53 -6.24 -8.33
N LEU A 63 -3.77 -7.35 -7.61
CA LEU A 63 -4.61 -7.36 -6.41
C LEU A 63 -4.02 -6.53 -5.28
N THR A 64 -2.71 -6.62 -5.07
CA THR A 64 -2.04 -5.86 -4.00
C THR A 64 -1.86 -4.38 -4.33
N ASN A 65 -1.89 -3.98 -5.60
CA ASN A 65 -1.88 -2.55 -5.99
C ASN A 65 -3.27 -1.91 -6.06
N MET A 66 -4.37 -2.69 -6.11
CA MET A 66 -5.73 -2.13 -6.14
C MET A 66 -6.02 -1.16 -4.98
N PRO A 67 -5.69 -1.47 -3.71
CA PRO A 67 -5.82 -0.52 -2.60
C PRO A 67 -5.00 0.76 -2.81
N GLY A 68 -3.86 0.62 -3.50
CA GLY A 68 -2.96 1.71 -3.86
C GLY A 68 -3.63 2.82 -4.68
N VAL A 69 -4.71 2.52 -5.42
CA VAL A 69 -5.43 3.55 -6.18
C VAL A 69 -6.08 4.58 -5.25
N LEU A 70 -6.63 4.14 -4.12
CA LEU A 70 -7.27 5.01 -3.14
C LEU A 70 -6.24 5.89 -2.42
N THR A 71 -5.10 5.31 -2.04
CA THR A 71 -4.02 6.05 -1.36
C THR A 71 -3.26 6.97 -2.32
N MET A 72 -3.20 6.64 -3.61
CA MET A 72 -2.70 7.55 -4.63
C MET A 72 -3.66 8.72 -4.88
N ALA A 73 -4.98 8.48 -4.91
CA ALA A 73 -5.98 9.55 -4.97
C ALA A 73 -5.89 10.48 -3.76
N LEU A 74 -5.71 9.89 -2.57
CA LEU A 74 -5.45 10.63 -1.34
C LEU A 74 -4.17 11.50 -1.47
N ALA A 75 -3.08 10.92 -1.95
CA ALA A 75 -1.83 11.66 -2.17
C ALA A 75 -2.02 12.86 -3.12
N MET A 76 -2.73 12.67 -4.24
CA MET A 76 -3.06 13.73 -5.19
C MET A 76 -3.89 14.86 -4.56
N SER A 77 -4.75 14.55 -3.59
CA SER A 77 -5.50 15.56 -2.83
C SER A 77 -4.65 16.24 -1.74
N LEU A 78 -3.73 15.52 -1.10
CA LEU A 78 -2.91 16.04 -0.01
C LEU A 78 -1.85 17.04 -0.49
N VAL A 79 -1.25 16.82 -1.66
CA VAL A 79 -0.24 17.73 -2.23
C VAL A 79 -0.74 19.18 -2.30
N PRO A 80 -1.83 19.50 -3.02
CA PRO A 80 -2.34 20.88 -3.10
C PRO A 80 -2.87 21.40 -1.76
N ALA A 81 -3.52 20.56 -0.95
CA ALA A 81 -4.05 20.96 0.36
C ALA A 81 -2.93 21.41 1.32
N ILE A 82 -1.86 20.61 1.43
CA ILE A 82 -0.70 20.92 2.26
C ILE A 82 0.03 22.16 1.71
N SER A 83 0.20 22.26 0.39
CA SER A 83 0.82 23.45 -0.21
C SER A 83 0.03 24.73 0.07
N ALA A 84 -1.31 24.68 0.07
CA ALA A 84 -2.15 25.82 0.41
C ALA A 84 -1.99 26.26 1.88
N PHE A 85 -1.96 25.31 2.83
CA PHE A 85 -1.71 25.63 4.24
C PHE A 85 -0.30 26.18 4.46
N MET A 86 0.71 25.62 3.78
CA MET A 86 2.08 26.12 3.80
C MET A 86 2.20 27.56 3.27
N ALA A 87 1.50 27.87 2.17
CA ALA A 87 1.46 29.23 1.60
C ALA A 87 0.80 30.24 2.55
N LYS A 88 -0.24 29.83 3.28
CA LYS A 88 -0.92 30.64 4.31
C LYS A 88 -0.17 30.69 5.65
N ARG A 89 0.95 29.99 5.79
CA ARG A 89 1.67 29.78 7.06
C ARG A 89 0.80 29.18 8.17
N ASP A 90 -0.26 28.48 7.80
CA ASP A 90 -1.15 27.78 8.73
C ASP A 90 -0.55 26.43 9.13
N LYS A 91 0.25 26.46 10.19
CA LYS A 91 0.93 25.27 10.72
C LYS A 91 -0.08 24.25 11.26
N ALA A 92 -1.16 24.69 11.90
CA ALA A 92 -2.15 23.80 12.49
C ALA A 92 -2.94 23.06 11.41
N GLY A 93 -3.39 23.76 10.36
CA GLY A 93 -4.04 23.15 9.20
C GLY A 93 -3.15 22.13 8.49
N MET A 94 -1.88 22.47 8.28
CA MET A 94 -0.89 21.54 7.70
C MET A 94 -0.70 20.28 8.56
N GLN A 95 -0.57 20.44 9.88
CA GLN A 95 -0.42 19.30 10.81
C GLN A 95 -1.66 18.39 10.81
N ASN A 96 -2.85 18.98 10.81
CA ASN A 96 -4.11 18.24 10.77
C ASN A 96 -4.26 17.47 9.46
N ALA A 97 -3.97 18.09 8.32
CA ALA A 97 -4.02 17.43 7.02
C ALA A 97 -3.00 16.29 6.90
N ALA A 98 -1.77 16.49 7.40
CA ALA A 98 -0.75 15.45 7.41
C ALA A 98 -1.13 14.26 8.32
N ARG A 99 -1.67 14.54 9.51
CA ARG A 99 -2.17 13.50 10.42
C ARG A 99 -3.35 12.74 9.80
N LEU A 100 -4.29 13.44 9.18
CA LEU A 100 -5.41 12.82 8.48
C LEU A 100 -4.92 11.94 7.32
N GLY A 101 -3.93 12.39 6.55
CA GLY A 101 -3.30 11.61 5.49
C GLY A 101 -2.69 10.30 6.00
N LEU A 102 -1.94 10.35 7.11
CA LEU A 102 -1.36 9.15 7.74
C LEU A 102 -2.45 8.19 8.23
N LYS A 103 -3.48 8.73 8.88
CA LYS A 103 -4.59 7.96 9.41
C LYS A 103 -5.39 7.28 8.30
N LEU A 104 -5.70 8.00 7.24
CA LEU A 104 -6.41 7.45 6.07
C LEU A 104 -5.58 6.38 5.37
N ALA A 105 -4.26 6.55 5.28
CA ALA A 105 -3.38 5.51 4.74
C ALA A 105 -3.49 4.19 5.51
N LEU A 106 -3.58 4.25 6.85
CA LEU A 106 -3.73 3.06 7.70
C LEU A 106 -5.16 2.51 7.68
N ILE A 107 -6.18 3.38 7.63
CA ILE A 107 -7.59 2.98 7.47
C ILE A 107 -7.81 2.26 6.13
N ILE A 108 -7.07 2.59 5.07
CA ILE A 108 -7.16 1.89 3.79
C ILE A 108 -6.24 0.66 3.79
N GLY A 109 -4.97 0.83 4.14
CA GLY A 109 -3.94 -0.20 3.97
C GLY A 109 -4.13 -1.43 4.86
N LEU A 110 -4.49 -1.26 6.14
CA LEU A 110 -4.63 -2.37 7.08
C LEU A 110 -5.77 -3.34 6.74
N PRO A 111 -7.02 -2.90 6.52
CA PRO A 111 -8.10 -3.84 6.19
C PRO A 111 -7.89 -4.49 4.83
N CYS A 112 -7.34 -3.77 3.86
CA CYS A 112 -7.01 -4.35 2.55
C CYS A 112 -5.92 -5.41 2.66
N ALA A 113 -4.85 -5.17 3.42
CA ALA A 113 -3.83 -6.17 3.68
C ALA A 113 -4.41 -7.42 4.36
N MET A 114 -5.21 -7.23 5.42
CA MET A 114 -5.86 -8.34 6.13
C MET A 114 -6.83 -9.12 5.24
N GLY A 115 -7.66 -8.43 4.46
CA GLY A 115 -8.62 -9.06 3.56
C GLY A 115 -7.93 -9.87 2.46
N LEU A 116 -6.90 -9.30 1.83
CA LEU A 116 -6.12 -10.00 0.80
C LEU A 116 -5.29 -11.15 1.39
N PHE A 117 -4.84 -11.04 2.63
CA PHE A 117 -4.14 -12.13 3.31
C PHE A 117 -5.08 -13.30 3.63
N VAL A 118 -6.23 -13.03 4.26
CA VAL A 118 -7.18 -14.06 4.67
C VAL A 118 -7.86 -14.72 3.46
N LEU A 119 -8.15 -13.96 2.42
CA LEU A 119 -8.87 -14.43 1.22
C LEU A 119 -7.95 -14.63 0.01
N ALA A 120 -6.63 -14.80 0.20
CA ALA A 120 -5.67 -14.89 -0.90
C ALA A 120 -6.07 -15.95 -1.94
N GLY A 121 -6.21 -17.21 -1.51
CA GLY A 121 -6.60 -18.32 -2.37
C GLY A 121 -7.97 -18.14 -3.03
N PRO A 122 -9.04 -17.87 -2.25
CA PRO A 122 -10.40 -17.71 -2.80
C PRO A 122 -10.55 -16.54 -3.77
N VAL A 123 -9.88 -15.40 -3.52
CA VAL A 123 -9.91 -14.25 -4.45
C VAL A 123 -9.16 -14.59 -5.74
N LEU A 124 -8.01 -15.26 -5.63
CA LEU A 124 -7.23 -15.68 -6.81
C LEU A 124 -7.97 -16.72 -7.65
N SER A 125 -8.60 -17.72 -7.03
CA SER A 125 -9.35 -18.75 -7.76
C SER A 125 -10.60 -18.17 -8.44
N MET A 126 -11.27 -17.20 -7.80
CA MET A 126 -12.42 -16.52 -8.37
C MET A 126 -12.06 -15.63 -9.57
N LEU A 127 -10.96 -14.87 -9.49
CA LEU A 127 -10.55 -13.95 -10.55
C LEU A 127 -9.74 -14.61 -11.66
N TYR A 128 -9.03 -15.71 -11.34
CA TYR A 128 -8.18 -16.43 -12.26
C TYR A 128 -8.53 -17.93 -12.29
N PRO A 129 -9.73 -18.30 -12.76
CA PRO A 129 -10.22 -19.69 -12.70
C PRO A 129 -9.46 -20.66 -13.63
N LYS A 130 -8.62 -20.13 -14.52
CA LYS A 130 -7.81 -20.92 -15.47
C LYS A 130 -6.46 -21.35 -14.90
N LEU A 131 -6.10 -20.92 -13.69
CA LEU A 131 -4.86 -21.34 -13.05
C LEU A 131 -4.92 -22.82 -12.71
N SER A 132 -3.84 -23.55 -12.98
CA SER A 132 -3.66 -24.88 -12.44
C SER A 132 -3.57 -24.84 -10.91
N THR A 133 -3.80 -25.97 -10.26
CA THR A 133 -3.73 -26.09 -8.79
C THR A 133 -2.37 -25.66 -8.23
N ALA A 134 -1.28 -26.00 -8.93
CA ALA A 134 0.08 -25.62 -8.53
C ALA A 134 0.34 -24.12 -8.68
N GLU A 135 -0.13 -23.50 -9.78
CA GLU A 135 -0.01 -22.05 -10.00
C GLU A 135 -0.83 -21.25 -8.99
N LEU A 136 -2.03 -21.73 -8.66
CA LEU A 136 -2.89 -21.12 -7.65
C LEU A 136 -2.23 -21.17 -6.26
N ALA A 137 -1.66 -22.30 -5.87
CA ALA A 137 -0.93 -22.43 -4.61
C ALA A 137 0.25 -21.45 -4.54
N LEU A 138 1.08 -21.41 -5.59
CA LEU A 138 2.20 -20.48 -5.67
C LEU A 138 1.75 -19.01 -5.60
N ALA A 139 0.70 -18.63 -6.36
CA ALA A 139 0.16 -17.28 -6.35
C ALA A 139 -0.42 -16.91 -4.97
N THR A 140 -1.03 -17.88 -4.28
CA THR A 140 -1.57 -17.70 -2.92
C THR A 140 -0.47 -17.39 -1.92
N ASP A 141 0.63 -18.15 -1.94
CA ASP A 141 1.78 -17.91 -1.05
C ASP A 141 2.44 -16.55 -1.34
N LEU A 142 2.61 -16.20 -2.62
CA LEU A 142 3.11 -14.89 -3.03
C LEU A 142 2.17 -13.76 -2.58
N MET A 143 0.85 -14.01 -2.55
CA MET A 143 -0.15 -13.04 -2.12
C MET A 143 -0.14 -12.84 -0.61
N HIS A 144 0.06 -13.90 0.20
CA HIS A 144 0.24 -13.77 1.65
C HIS A 144 1.41 -12.85 1.99
N THR A 145 2.56 -13.02 1.35
CA THR A 145 3.72 -12.15 1.57
C THR A 145 3.48 -10.74 1.05
N SER A 146 2.93 -10.60 -0.16
CA SER A 146 2.70 -9.29 -0.78
C SER A 146 1.60 -8.46 -0.11
N ALA A 147 0.61 -9.11 0.51
CA ALA A 147 -0.47 -8.46 1.24
C ALA A 147 0.06 -7.60 2.40
N ILE A 148 1.11 -8.03 3.09
CA ILE A 148 1.79 -7.24 4.13
C ILE A 148 2.35 -5.94 3.55
N GLY A 149 2.85 -5.99 2.32
CA GLY A 149 3.37 -4.83 1.58
C GLY A 149 2.33 -3.73 1.33
N VAL A 150 1.04 -4.07 1.28
CA VAL A 150 -0.05 -3.12 1.02
C VAL A 150 -0.12 -2.02 2.09
N ILE A 151 0.14 -2.36 3.35
CA ILE A 151 0.17 -1.40 4.47
C ILE A 151 1.26 -0.36 4.21
N PHE A 152 2.46 -0.84 3.88
CA PHE A 152 3.61 0.02 3.66
C PHE A 152 3.48 0.84 2.37
N LEU A 153 2.96 0.25 1.30
CA LEU A 153 2.67 0.96 0.06
C LEU A 153 1.69 2.11 0.29
N SER A 154 0.65 1.88 1.11
CA SER A 154 -0.31 2.91 1.51
C SER A 154 0.37 4.07 2.24
N LEU A 155 1.31 3.77 3.14
CA LEU A 155 2.13 4.76 3.84
C LEU A 155 3.03 5.54 2.88
N VAL A 156 3.75 4.84 1.98
CA VAL A 156 4.60 5.46 0.96
C VAL A 156 3.81 6.48 0.17
N GLN A 157 2.68 6.09 -0.42
CA GLN A 157 1.90 6.97 -1.28
C GLN A 157 1.37 8.19 -0.53
N SER A 158 0.75 7.99 0.64
CA SER A 158 0.17 9.09 1.41
C SER A 158 1.22 10.05 1.95
N MET A 159 2.29 9.54 2.57
CA MET A 159 3.35 10.37 3.14
C MET A 159 4.18 11.05 2.06
N THR A 160 4.45 10.38 0.94
CA THR A 160 5.03 11.02 -0.24
C THR A 160 4.21 12.23 -0.68
N GLY A 161 2.87 12.10 -0.75
CA GLY A 161 1.98 13.23 -1.06
C GLY A 161 2.10 14.39 -0.07
N VAL A 162 2.15 14.11 1.23
CA VAL A 162 2.36 15.14 2.27
C VAL A 162 3.71 15.84 2.07
N ILE A 163 4.80 15.09 1.91
CA ILE A 163 6.16 15.64 1.78
C ILE A 163 6.30 16.47 0.49
N GLN A 164 5.70 16.01 -0.61
CA GLN A 164 5.63 16.77 -1.86
C GLN A 164 4.86 18.08 -1.66
N GLY A 165 3.73 18.04 -0.96
CA GLY A 165 2.95 19.24 -0.62
C GLY A 165 3.72 20.25 0.25
N MET A 166 4.67 19.78 1.07
CA MET A 166 5.60 20.63 1.85
C MET A 166 6.72 21.24 0.99
N GLY A 167 6.74 21.01 -0.32
CA GLY A 167 7.75 21.51 -1.25
C GLY A 167 9.05 20.70 -1.24
N LYS A 168 9.01 19.42 -0.82
CA LYS A 168 10.21 18.58 -0.70
C LYS A 168 10.14 17.24 -1.46
N PRO A 169 9.82 17.25 -2.77
CA PRO A 169 9.68 16.02 -3.56
C PRO A 169 10.94 15.14 -3.61
N ASN A 170 12.13 15.72 -3.40
CA ASN A 170 13.40 14.97 -3.44
C ASN A 170 13.53 13.95 -2.29
N VAL A 171 12.86 14.18 -1.16
CA VAL A 171 12.94 13.29 0.02
C VAL A 171 12.30 11.92 -0.25
N PRO A 172 11.02 11.82 -0.68
CA PRO A 172 10.43 10.52 -0.97
C PRO A 172 11.12 9.81 -2.14
N VAL A 173 11.62 10.56 -3.13
CA VAL A 173 12.43 9.98 -4.22
C VAL A 173 13.69 9.31 -3.69
N PHE A 174 14.42 9.97 -2.79
CA PHE A 174 15.62 9.41 -2.19
C PHE A 174 15.32 8.21 -1.28
N ASN A 175 14.26 8.29 -0.47
CA ASN A 175 13.82 7.20 0.39
C ASN A 175 13.41 5.97 -0.43
N LEU A 176 12.67 6.16 -1.53
CA LEU A 176 12.29 5.10 -2.45
C LEU A 176 13.50 4.53 -3.19
N PHE A 177 14.48 5.35 -3.55
CA PHE A 177 15.72 4.88 -4.18
C PHE A 177 16.54 4.00 -3.23
N ILE A 178 16.67 4.36 -1.96
CA ILE A 178 17.31 3.48 -0.96
C ILE A 178 16.48 2.20 -0.80
N GLY A 179 15.15 2.31 -0.72
CA GLY A 179 14.26 1.14 -0.67
C GLY A 179 14.47 0.21 -1.87
N PHE A 180 14.67 0.77 -3.06
CA PHE A 180 14.98 0.01 -4.26
C PHE A 180 16.33 -0.71 -4.17
N ILE A 181 17.39 -0.05 -3.68
CA ILE A 181 18.69 -0.69 -3.45
C ILE A 181 18.54 -1.85 -2.45
N LEU A 182 17.84 -1.62 -1.33
CA LEU A 182 17.57 -2.66 -0.33
C LEU A 182 16.80 -3.82 -0.95
N LYS A 183 15.79 -3.55 -1.79
CA LYS A 183 15.08 -4.59 -2.54
C LYS A 183 16.02 -5.40 -3.41
N VAL A 184 16.90 -4.77 -4.20
CA VAL A 184 17.81 -5.51 -5.08
C VAL A 184 18.74 -6.42 -4.26
N VAL A 185 19.30 -5.91 -3.17
CA VAL A 185 20.18 -6.68 -2.28
C VAL A 185 19.42 -7.84 -1.62
N SER A 186 18.27 -7.56 -1.00
CA SER A 186 17.43 -8.59 -0.36
C SER A 186 16.93 -9.62 -1.36
N GLN A 187 16.58 -9.21 -2.58
CA GLN A 187 16.14 -10.10 -3.65
C GLN A 187 17.26 -11.06 -4.07
N LEU A 188 18.48 -10.54 -4.25
CA LEU A 188 19.64 -11.38 -4.55
C LEU A 188 19.91 -12.38 -3.42
N VAL A 189 19.87 -11.96 -2.16
CA VAL A 189 20.15 -12.85 -1.02
C VAL A 189 19.04 -13.89 -0.84
N LEU A 190 17.79 -13.46 -0.74
CA LEU A 190 16.66 -14.32 -0.42
C LEU A 190 16.33 -15.30 -1.55
N MET A 191 16.38 -14.85 -2.81
CA MET A 191 16.04 -15.73 -3.93
C MET A 191 17.11 -16.80 -4.22
N ASN A 192 18.37 -16.58 -3.82
CA ASN A 192 19.40 -17.63 -3.99
C ASN A 192 19.24 -18.77 -2.97
N ILE A 193 18.35 -18.64 -1.97
CA ILE A 193 18.01 -19.72 -1.03
C ILE A 193 16.94 -20.60 -1.70
N PRO A 194 17.21 -21.89 -1.99
CA PRO A 194 16.28 -22.75 -2.74
C PRO A 194 14.89 -22.89 -2.09
N GLU A 195 14.84 -22.89 -0.76
CA GLU A 195 13.58 -22.97 0.02
C GLU A 195 12.72 -21.72 -0.13
N ILE A 196 13.33 -20.55 -0.31
CA ILE A 196 12.64 -19.26 -0.42
C ILE A 196 12.32 -18.92 -1.88
N ASN A 197 13.20 -19.25 -2.82
CA ASN A 197 12.99 -19.11 -4.27
C ASN A 197 12.32 -17.77 -4.67
N ILE A 198 11.20 -17.78 -5.41
CA ILE A 198 10.47 -16.59 -5.85
C ILE A 198 9.79 -15.83 -4.69
N GLN A 199 9.53 -16.46 -3.53
CA GLN A 199 9.03 -15.71 -2.36
C GLN A 199 10.01 -14.60 -1.94
N GLY A 200 11.31 -14.80 -2.20
CA GLY A 200 12.34 -13.80 -1.96
C GLY A 200 12.10 -12.48 -2.71
N ALA A 201 11.44 -12.53 -3.88
CA ALA A 201 11.07 -11.35 -4.66
C ALA A 201 9.85 -10.60 -4.09
N SER A 202 8.89 -11.32 -3.52
CA SER A 202 7.77 -10.69 -2.80
C SER A 202 8.27 -10.04 -1.51
N VAL A 203 9.08 -10.75 -0.72
CA VAL A 203 9.65 -10.24 0.53
C VAL A 203 10.54 -9.02 0.28
N SER A 204 11.40 -9.03 -0.74
CA SER A 204 12.23 -7.88 -1.09
C SER A 204 11.40 -6.65 -1.46
N THR A 205 10.24 -6.84 -2.11
CA THR A 205 9.31 -5.76 -2.41
C THR A 205 8.66 -5.19 -1.15
N VAL A 206 8.25 -6.05 -0.21
CA VAL A 206 7.77 -5.62 1.11
C VAL A 206 8.85 -4.83 1.85
N VAL A 207 10.11 -5.28 1.84
CA VAL A 207 11.24 -4.58 2.46
C VAL A 207 11.43 -3.18 1.86
N CYS A 208 11.34 -3.03 0.54
CA CYS A 208 11.41 -1.72 -0.11
C CYS A 208 10.33 -0.77 0.38
N TYR A 209 9.06 -1.20 0.33
CA TYR A 209 7.96 -0.36 0.78
C TYR A 209 8.01 -0.10 2.28
N ALA A 210 8.39 -1.09 3.10
CA ALA A 210 8.53 -0.92 4.54
C ALA A 210 9.57 0.14 4.86
N PHE A 211 10.76 0.06 4.27
CA PHE A 211 11.79 1.06 4.46
C PHE A 211 11.30 2.45 4.02
N ALA A 212 10.81 2.58 2.78
CA ALA A 212 10.45 3.89 2.24
C ALA A 212 9.25 4.50 3.00
N GLY A 213 8.24 3.70 3.33
CA GLY A 213 7.05 4.13 4.05
C GLY A 213 7.36 4.54 5.49
N ILE A 214 8.22 3.80 6.19
CA ILE A 214 8.68 4.17 7.53
C ILE A 214 9.53 5.45 7.47
N ALA A 215 10.47 5.54 6.53
CA ALA A 215 11.33 6.71 6.37
C ALA A 215 10.51 7.98 6.06
N ASP A 216 9.54 7.90 5.14
CA ASP A 216 8.64 9.00 4.81
C ASP A 216 7.78 9.39 6.03
N THR A 217 7.24 8.41 6.74
CA THR A 217 6.43 8.65 7.95
C THR A 217 7.26 9.35 9.03
N ILE A 218 8.47 8.87 9.33
CA ILE A 218 9.39 9.50 10.29
C ILE A 218 9.73 10.94 9.86
N TYR A 219 9.96 11.15 8.56
CA TYR A 219 10.23 12.47 8.02
C TYR A 219 9.07 13.43 8.27
N VAL A 220 7.84 13.02 7.96
CA VAL A 220 6.64 13.83 8.17
C VAL A 220 6.45 14.13 9.66
N ILE A 221 6.59 13.14 10.54
CA ILE A 221 6.45 13.32 12.00
C ILE A 221 7.42 14.38 12.51
N ARG A 222 8.70 14.25 12.16
CA ARG A 222 9.74 15.19 12.61
C ARG A 222 9.59 16.56 11.99
N LYS A 223 9.31 16.63 10.68
CA LYS A 223 9.29 17.91 9.96
C LYS A 223 8.03 18.73 10.24
N ALA A 224 6.88 18.07 10.34
CA ALA A 224 5.62 18.71 10.68
C ALA A 224 5.40 18.83 12.20
N ASN A 225 6.24 18.24 13.05
CA ASN A 225 6.04 18.14 14.50
C ASN A 225 4.64 17.60 14.82
N LEU A 226 4.29 16.46 14.23
CA LEU A 226 3.00 15.83 14.47
C LEU A 226 3.01 15.21 15.88
N SER A 227 2.02 15.58 16.70
CA SER A 227 1.62 14.71 17.79
C SER A 227 0.86 13.54 17.19
N ILE A 228 1.32 12.29 17.40
CA ILE A 228 0.56 11.11 16.97
C ILE A 228 -0.12 10.53 18.19
N GLY A 229 -1.45 10.58 18.22
CA GLY A 229 -2.22 9.74 19.12
C GLY A 229 -2.11 8.30 18.62
N PHE A 230 -1.17 7.52 19.18
CA PHE A 230 -0.92 6.12 18.78
C PHE A 230 -2.21 5.30 18.75
N PHE A 231 -3.08 5.51 19.73
CA PHE A 231 -4.37 4.84 19.85
C PHE A 231 -5.31 5.17 18.68
N ASP A 232 -5.38 6.44 18.26
CA ASP A 232 -6.30 6.89 17.22
C ASP A 232 -5.82 6.59 15.80
N VAL A 233 -4.51 6.66 15.57
CA VAL A 233 -3.92 6.55 14.23
C VAL A 233 -3.59 5.11 13.87
N LEU A 234 -3.13 4.30 14.84
CA LEU A 234 -2.69 2.94 14.59
C LEU A 234 -3.62 1.89 15.22
N LEU A 235 -3.92 2.01 16.51
CA LEU A 235 -4.57 0.92 17.25
C LEU A 235 -6.02 0.70 16.80
N LYS A 236 -6.80 1.77 16.61
CA LYS A 236 -8.19 1.69 16.12
C LYS A 236 -8.30 1.01 14.74
N PRO A 237 -7.56 1.44 13.69
CA PRO A 237 -7.53 0.74 12.41
C PRO A 237 -7.06 -0.71 12.53
N LEU A 238 -6.04 -0.98 13.35
CA LEU A 238 -5.50 -2.33 13.53
C LEU A 238 -6.53 -3.28 14.14
N LEU A 239 -7.17 -2.90 15.25
CA LEU A 239 -8.20 -3.70 15.92
C LEU A 239 -9.42 -3.94 15.01
N SER A 240 -9.83 -2.92 14.26
CA SER A 240 -10.96 -3.05 13.34
C SER A 240 -10.63 -3.97 12.15
N SER A 241 -9.40 -3.89 11.64
CA SER A 241 -8.93 -4.77 10.56
C SER A 241 -8.75 -6.22 11.04
N ALA A 242 -8.29 -6.41 12.28
CA ALA A 242 -8.20 -7.74 12.90
C ALA A 242 -9.59 -8.36 13.11
N THR A 243 -10.56 -7.57 13.59
CA THR A 243 -11.95 -8.02 13.76
C THR A 243 -12.58 -8.36 12.42
N MET A 244 -12.40 -7.51 11.41
CA MET A 244 -12.82 -7.80 10.04
C MET A 244 -12.20 -9.12 9.54
N GLY A 245 -10.89 -9.28 9.65
CA GLY A 245 -10.19 -10.49 9.21
C GLY A 245 -10.72 -11.75 9.89
N PHE A 246 -11.00 -11.67 11.20
CA PHE A 246 -11.60 -12.78 11.95
C PHE A 246 -13.01 -13.14 11.45
N VAL A 247 -13.88 -12.14 11.26
CA VAL A 247 -15.24 -12.35 10.74
C VAL A 247 -15.21 -12.98 9.34
N VAL A 248 -14.35 -12.45 8.47
CA VAL A 248 -14.17 -12.96 7.10
C VAL A 248 -13.68 -14.40 7.10
N TYR A 249 -12.67 -14.72 7.93
CA TYR A 249 -12.11 -16.06 8.03
C TYR A 249 -13.14 -17.08 8.53
N MET A 250 -13.88 -16.74 9.59
CA MET A 250 -14.92 -17.60 10.14
C MET A 250 -16.05 -17.84 9.12
N LEU A 251 -16.58 -16.77 8.50
CA LEU A 251 -17.65 -16.90 7.51
C LEU A 251 -17.22 -17.72 6.29
N HIS A 252 -15.97 -17.53 5.83
CA HIS A 252 -15.47 -18.27 4.69
C HIS A 252 -15.36 -19.77 5.00
N LEU A 253 -14.83 -20.15 6.18
CA LEU A 253 -14.77 -21.54 6.63
C LEU A 253 -16.16 -22.20 6.69
N PHE A 254 -17.16 -21.51 7.25
CA PHE A 254 -18.51 -22.06 7.35
C PHE A 254 -19.21 -22.20 5.99
N MET A 255 -18.93 -21.31 5.03
CA MET A 255 -19.57 -21.32 3.72
C MET A 255 -18.86 -22.16 2.67
N SER A 256 -17.54 -22.39 2.79
CA SER A 256 -16.80 -23.28 1.88
C SER A 256 -17.32 -24.72 1.95
N ASP A 257 -17.79 -25.15 3.12
CA ASP A 257 -18.39 -26.48 3.31
C ASP A 257 -19.70 -26.68 2.52
N MET A 258 -20.32 -25.59 2.02
CA MET A 258 -21.56 -25.62 1.24
C MET A 258 -21.36 -25.70 -0.29
N GLY A 259 -20.12 -25.86 -0.76
CA GLY A 259 -19.80 -26.19 -2.15
C GLY A 259 -19.90 -25.05 -3.19
N HIS A 260 -20.00 -23.79 -2.76
CA HIS A 260 -20.06 -22.62 -3.65
C HIS A 260 -18.97 -21.57 -3.32
N ASP A 261 -17.70 -21.91 -3.56
CA ASP A 261 -16.53 -21.12 -3.12
C ASP A 261 -16.52 -19.65 -3.59
N SER A 262 -16.97 -19.37 -4.82
CA SER A 262 -17.02 -17.98 -5.33
C SER A 262 -18.09 -17.14 -4.63
N ILE A 263 -19.26 -17.74 -4.33
CA ILE A 263 -20.35 -17.06 -3.62
C ILE A 263 -19.97 -16.86 -2.15
N ALA A 264 -19.36 -17.87 -1.53
CA ALA A 264 -18.81 -17.78 -0.19
C ALA A 264 -17.80 -16.65 -0.07
N THR A 265 -16.92 -16.48 -1.06
CA THR A 265 -15.93 -15.39 -1.09
C THR A 265 -16.61 -14.02 -1.21
N LEU A 266 -17.59 -13.87 -2.11
CA LEU A 266 -18.31 -12.60 -2.29
C LEU A 266 -19.07 -12.18 -1.01
N ILE A 267 -19.76 -13.13 -0.37
CA ILE A 267 -20.48 -12.90 0.89
C ILE A 267 -19.49 -12.57 2.01
N SER A 268 -18.36 -13.28 2.08
CA SER A 268 -17.32 -13.02 3.10
C SER A 268 -16.72 -11.63 2.93
N VAL A 269 -16.44 -11.19 1.70
CA VAL A 269 -15.99 -9.82 1.41
C VAL A 269 -17.04 -8.80 1.83
N ALA A 270 -18.31 -9.00 1.45
CA ALA A 270 -19.39 -8.09 1.82
C ALA A 270 -19.57 -7.97 3.33
N ALA A 271 -19.52 -9.11 4.05
CA ALA A 271 -19.58 -9.16 5.50
C ALA A 271 -18.35 -8.51 6.16
N GLY A 272 -17.16 -8.69 5.58
CA GLY A 272 -15.94 -8.01 6.02
C GLY A 272 -16.02 -6.49 5.89
N VAL A 273 -16.48 -6.00 4.74
CA VAL A 273 -16.71 -4.57 4.50
C VAL A 273 -17.73 -4.03 5.50
N PHE A 274 -18.83 -4.76 5.74
CA PHE A 274 -19.84 -4.39 6.72
C PHE A 274 -19.29 -4.35 8.15
N ALA A 275 -18.57 -5.39 8.59
CA ALA A 275 -17.95 -5.46 9.90
C ALA A 275 -16.94 -4.32 10.11
N TYR A 276 -16.12 -4.03 9.09
CA TYR A 276 -15.19 -2.91 9.13
C TYR A 276 -15.91 -1.56 9.24
N ALA A 277 -17.00 -1.36 8.48
CA ALA A 277 -17.81 -0.15 8.55
C ALA A 277 -18.46 0.04 9.93
N VAL A 278 -18.98 -1.04 10.53
CA VAL A 278 -19.54 -1.01 11.89
C VAL A 278 -18.47 -0.64 12.91
N MET A 279 -17.29 -1.25 12.83
CA MET A 279 -16.17 -0.95 13.74
C MET A 279 -15.65 0.47 13.55
N ALA A 280 -15.62 0.99 12.32
CA ALA A 280 -15.22 2.36 12.03
C ALA A 280 -16.18 3.38 12.68
N VAL A 281 -17.49 3.09 12.69
CA VAL A 281 -18.51 3.90 13.38
C VAL A 281 -18.37 3.77 14.90
N TYR A 282 -18.22 2.54 15.42
CA TYR A 282 -18.10 2.26 16.85
C TYR A 282 -16.90 2.94 17.49
N PHE A 283 -15.71 2.78 16.89
CA PHE A 283 -14.48 3.40 17.39
C PHE A 283 -14.36 4.89 17.09
N ARG A 284 -15.33 5.46 16.38
CA ARG A 284 -15.35 6.84 15.89
C ARG A 284 -14.03 7.18 15.22
N PHE A 285 -13.78 6.53 14.09
CA PHE A 285 -12.53 6.68 13.35
C PHE A 285 -12.19 8.12 13.02
N PHE A 286 -13.16 8.99 12.78
CA PHE A 286 -12.93 10.39 12.47
C PHE A 286 -13.44 11.28 13.59
N SER A 287 -12.61 12.25 14.00
CA SER A 287 -13.06 13.32 14.89
C SER A 287 -14.06 14.26 14.19
N ARG A 288 -14.87 15.01 14.95
CA ARG A 288 -15.81 16.00 14.38
C ARG A 288 -15.12 16.99 13.42
N GLN A 289 -13.88 17.39 13.74
CA GLN A 289 -13.10 18.30 12.90
C GLN A 289 -12.55 17.61 11.66
N GLU A 290 -12.15 16.34 11.74
CA GLU A 290 -11.68 15.56 10.57
C GLU A 290 -12.81 15.33 9.55
N LEU A 291 -14.05 15.17 10.02
CA LEU A 291 -15.24 15.02 9.18
C LEU A 291 -15.56 16.26 8.34
N GLU A 292 -15.09 17.45 8.72
CA GLU A 292 -15.29 18.67 7.92
C GLU A 292 -14.38 18.71 6.68
N TYR A 293 -13.24 18.02 6.73
CA TYR A 293 -12.29 17.94 5.62
C TYR A 293 -12.59 16.80 4.63
N ILE A 294 -13.55 15.92 4.95
CA ILE A 294 -13.91 14.77 4.10
C ILE A 294 -15.16 15.11 3.26
N PRO A 295 -15.12 14.95 1.93
CA PRO A 295 -16.32 15.12 1.10
C PRO A 295 -17.40 14.11 1.53
N GLY A 296 -18.57 14.61 1.94
CA GLY A 296 -19.66 13.79 2.49
C GLY A 296 -19.61 13.54 4.01
N GLY A 297 -18.65 14.14 4.72
CA GLY A 297 -18.48 13.98 6.15
C GLY A 297 -19.64 14.48 7.02
N SER A 298 -20.53 15.33 6.50
CA SER A 298 -21.76 15.74 7.19
C SER A 298 -22.73 14.57 7.45
N LYS A 299 -22.81 13.58 6.54
CA LYS A 299 -23.61 12.35 6.72
C LYS A 299 -22.97 11.40 7.73
N LEU A 300 -21.66 11.19 7.62
CA LEU A 300 -20.87 10.40 8.58
C LEU A 300 -20.92 11.01 9.99
N ARG A 301 -20.91 12.34 10.10
CA ARG A 301 -21.03 13.05 11.38
C ARG A 301 -22.33 12.72 12.09
N ARG A 302 -23.47 12.75 11.38
CA ARG A 302 -24.76 12.35 11.96
C ARG A 302 -24.78 10.88 12.41
N LEU A 303 -24.18 9.99 11.63
CA LEU A 303 -24.12 8.56 11.94
C LEU A 303 -23.22 8.25 13.16
N MET A 304 -22.05 8.89 13.25
CA MET A 304 -21.03 8.59 14.27
C MET A 304 -21.25 9.33 15.59
N TYR A 305 -21.83 10.53 15.54
CA TYR A 305 -21.99 11.39 16.70
C TYR A 305 -23.42 11.56 17.18
N ARG A 306 -24.44 11.05 16.45
CA ARG A 306 -25.87 11.15 16.81
C ARG A 306 -26.19 12.55 17.38
N ASP A 307 -26.03 13.57 16.55
CA ASP A 307 -26.67 14.89 16.76
C ASP A 307 -27.96 14.93 15.94
#